data_AF-A0A919B0E6-F1
#
_entry.id   AF-A0A919B0E6-F1
#
_cell.length_a   1.000
_cell.length_b   1.000
_cell.length_c   1.000
_cell.angle_alpha   90.00
_cell.angle_beta   90.00
_cell.angle_gamma   90.00
#
_symmetry.space_group_name_H-M   'P 1'
#
loop_
_entity.id
_entity.type
_entity.pdbx_description
1 polymer ?
#
loop_
_entity_poly.entity_id
_entity_poly.type
_entity_poly.pdbx_seq_one_letter_code
_entity_poly.pdbx_strand_id
1 'polypeptide(L)'
;MRRLRLSTLRPRPAALLATGLATATLGALATFGHTYDGQNAGATFGTSGCSIGVEWRGNPGLFGSCTGTDPDAKPTQDEIVTAFNDGFTDGRADALGDDNRDGRIDEGESGWDCHTMGNRICGTHH
;
A
#
# COMPACT_ATOMS: atom_id res chain seq x y z
N MET A 1 0.45 -22.11 -68.19
CA MET A 1 -0.10 -21.33 -67.05
C MET A 1 -0.71 -22.29 -66.05
N ARG A 2 -0.09 -22.49 -64.88
CA ARG A 2 -0.52 -23.45 -63.86
C ARG A 2 -1.45 -22.72 -62.89
N ARG A 3 -2.76 -23.00 -62.95
CA ARG A 3 -3.74 -22.37 -62.04
C ARG A 3 -3.54 -22.93 -60.62
N LEU A 4 -3.04 -22.09 -59.71
CA LEU A 4 -3.09 -22.35 -58.27
C LEU A 4 -4.57 -22.41 -57.86
N ARG A 5 -5.06 -23.62 -57.58
CA ARG A 5 -6.33 -23.80 -56.89
C ARG A 5 -6.09 -23.43 -55.43
N LEU A 6 -6.57 -22.25 -55.02
CA LEU A 6 -6.74 -21.93 -53.61
C LEU A 6 -7.82 -22.86 -53.05
N SER A 7 -7.37 -23.94 -52.42
CA SER A 7 -8.19 -24.74 -51.53
C SER A 7 -8.57 -23.86 -50.35
N THR A 8 -9.78 -23.29 -50.37
CA THR A 8 -10.39 -22.68 -49.19
C THR A 8 -10.62 -23.80 -48.17
N LEU A 9 -9.67 -23.98 -47.26
CA LEU A 9 -9.81 -24.87 -46.11
C LEU A 9 -10.96 -24.34 -45.26
N ARG A 10 -12.12 -24.98 -45.34
CA ARG A 10 -13.21 -24.69 -44.40
C ARG A 10 -12.70 -25.01 -43.00
N PRO A 11 -12.70 -24.05 -42.06
CA PRO A 11 -12.27 -24.32 -40.71
C PRO A 11 -13.16 -25.42 -40.15
N ARG A 12 -12.53 -26.50 -39.67
CA ARG A 12 -13.28 -27.58 -39.01
C ARG A 12 -13.89 -26.99 -37.74
N PRO A 13 -15.15 -27.31 -37.39
CA PRO A 13 -15.81 -26.77 -36.20
C PRO A 13 -14.99 -26.98 -34.91
N ALA A 14 -14.23 -28.08 -34.83
CA ALA A 14 -13.29 -28.33 -33.73
C ALA A 14 -12.16 -27.28 -33.63
N ALA A 15 -11.67 -26.75 -34.75
CA ALA A 15 -10.66 -25.70 -34.75
C ALA A 15 -11.21 -24.39 -34.19
N LEU A 16 -12.45 -24.03 -34.56
CA LEU A 16 -13.12 -22.83 -34.02
C LEU A 16 -13.36 -22.96 -32.51
N LEU A 17 -13.78 -24.13 -32.05
CA LEU A 17 -13.96 -24.41 -30.62
C LEU A 17 -12.61 -24.31 -29.86
N ALA A 18 -11.54 -24.89 -30.40
CA ALA A 18 -10.22 -24.86 -29.79
C ALA A 18 -9.67 -23.42 -29.72
N THR A 19 -9.82 -22.64 -30.79
CA THR A 19 -9.43 -21.22 -30.78
C THR A 19 -10.26 -20.42 -29.79
N GLY A 20 -11.58 -20.65 -29.73
CA GLY A 20 -12.46 -19.99 -28.77
C GLY A 20 -12.07 -20.29 -27.32
N LEU A 21 -11.82 -21.56 -27.01
CA LEU A 21 -11.39 -21.98 -25.68
C LEU A 21 -10.04 -21.35 -25.31
N ALA A 22 -9.04 -21.43 -26.20
CA ALA A 22 -7.72 -20.84 -25.95
C ALA A 22 -7.81 -19.33 -25.68
N THR A 23 -8.64 -18.62 -26.45
CA THR A 23 -8.85 -17.17 -26.27
C THR A 23 -9.52 -16.86 -24.93
N ALA A 24 -10.53 -17.65 -24.54
CA ALA A 24 -11.19 -17.51 -23.25
C ALA A 24 -10.23 -17.79 -22.08
N THR A 25 -9.41 -18.83 -22.18
CA THR A 25 -8.41 -19.16 -21.13
C THR A 25 -7.37 -18.07 -20.98
N LEU A 26 -6.86 -17.52 -22.09
CA LEU A 26 -5.91 -16.41 -22.05
C LEU A 26 -6.54 -15.13 -21.47
N GLY A 27 -7.79 -14.84 -21.84
CA GLY A 27 -8.54 -13.71 -21.27
C GLY A 27 -8.74 -13.85 -19.76
N ALA A 28 -9.07 -15.05 -19.28
CA ALA A 28 -9.21 -15.33 -17.85
C ALA A 28 -7.86 -15.25 -17.10
N LEU A 29 -6.76 -15.70 -17.69
CA LEU A 29 -5.43 -15.58 -17.07
C LEU A 29 -4.95 -14.12 -16.99
N ALA A 30 -5.31 -13.29 -17.97
CA ALA A 30 -4.93 -11.87 -17.98
C ALA A 30 -5.52 -11.09 -16.79
N THR A 31 -6.63 -11.52 -16.19
CA THR A 31 -7.23 -10.82 -15.03
C THR A 31 -6.47 -11.01 -13.73
N PHE A 32 -5.51 -11.95 -13.67
CA PHE A 32 -4.65 -12.17 -12.51
C PHE A 32 -3.33 -11.40 -12.61
N GLY A 33 -3.01 -10.83 -13.78
CA GLY A 33 -1.80 -10.08 -14.03
C GLY A 33 -2.03 -8.58 -13.83
N HIS A 34 -1.30 -7.95 -12.93
CA HIS A 34 -1.30 -6.51 -12.74
C HIS A 34 0.09 -5.95 -12.99
N THR A 35 0.17 -4.81 -13.66
CA THR A 35 1.40 -4.00 -13.70
C THR A 35 1.19 -2.79 -12.83
N TYR A 36 2.24 -2.36 -12.15
CA TYR A 36 2.23 -1.17 -11.31
C TYR A 36 3.44 -0.31 -11.66
N ASP A 37 3.26 1.00 -11.57
CA ASP A 37 4.28 2.01 -11.84
C ASP A 37 4.33 2.99 -10.67
N GLY A 38 5.49 3.61 -10.44
CA GLY A 38 5.76 4.42 -9.25
C GLY A 38 7.22 4.38 -8.82
N GLN A 39 7.47 4.57 -7.51
CA GLN A 39 8.81 4.37 -6.95
C GLN A 39 9.27 2.91 -7.10
N ASN A 40 8.33 1.99 -6.93
CA ASN A 40 8.45 0.58 -7.26
C ASN A 40 7.67 0.33 -8.55
N ALA A 41 8.29 -0.27 -9.57
CA ALA A 41 7.61 -0.61 -10.81
C ALA A 41 7.83 -2.09 -11.14
N GLY A 42 6.73 -2.78 -11.44
CA GLY A 42 6.74 -4.24 -11.50
C GLY A 42 5.49 -4.85 -12.11
N ALA A 43 5.45 -6.17 -12.08
CA ALA A 43 4.30 -6.97 -12.46
C ALA A 43 4.02 -8.03 -11.39
N THR A 44 2.75 -8.18 -11.03
CA THR A 44 2.27 -9.23 -10.13
C THR A 44 1.33 -10.18 -10.84
N PHE A 45 1.32 -11.43 -10.38
CA PHE A 45 0.36 -12.45 -10.74
C PHE A 45 -0.27 -13.01 -9.46
N GLY A 46 -1.59 -12.93 -9.35
CA GLY A 46 -2.32 -13.46 -8.21
C GLY A 46 -3.63 -12.72 -7.95
N THR A 47 -4.05 -12.73 -6.69
CA THR A 47 -5.25 -12.05 -6.19
C THR A 47 -4.84 -10.89 -5.27
N SER A 48 -5.76 -9.98 -4.96
CA SER A 48 -5.51 -8.89 -4.01
C SER A 48 -5.12 -9.37 -2.60
N GLY A 49 -5.47 -10.63 -2.25
CA GLY A 49 -5.09 -11.24 -0.98
C GLY A 49 -3.82 -12.07 -1.05
N CYS A 50 -3.37 -12.51 -2.23
CA CYS A 50 -2.03 -13.09 -2.38
C CYS A 50 -1.52 -13.08 -3.82
N SER A 51 -0.29 -12.60 -4.01
CA SER A 51 0.36 -12.47 -5.30
C SER A 51 1.87 -12.71 -5.22
N ILE A 52 2.43 -13.21 -6.32
CA ILE A 52 3.87 -13.20 -6.59
C ILE A 52 4.17 -12.14 -7.64
N GLY A 53 5.33 -11.49 -7.56
CA GLY A 53 5.68 -10.43 -8.49
C GLY A 53 7.17 -10.30 -8.74
N VAL A 54 7.45 -9.56 -9.80
CA VAL A 54 8.80 -9.12 -10.17
C VAL A 54 8.82 -7.61 -10.21
N GLU A 55 9.85 -7.03 -9.62
CA GLU A 55 10.09 -5.59 -9.60
C GLU A 55 11.37 -5.27 -10.38
N TRP A 56 11.34 -4.22 -11.19
CA TRP A 56 12.48 -3.78 -12.01
C TRP A 56 12.94 -2.35 -11.72
N ARG A 57 12.21 -1.60 -10.89
CA ARG A 57 12.56 -0.24 -10.44
C ARG A 57 12.18 -0.11 -8.97
N GLY A 58 12.98 0.59 -8.16
CA GLY A 58 12.76 0.68 -6.72
C GLY A 58 13.69 -0.28 -6.00
N ASN A 59 13.19 -1.49 -5.72
CA ASN A 59 13.94 -2.61 -5.18
C ASN A 59 13.87 -3.84 -6.12
N PRO A 60 14.73 -3.92 -7.16
CA PRO A 60 14.62 -4.99 -8.15
C PRO A 60 14.74 -6.38 -7.54
N GLY A 61 13.78 -7.26 -7.83
CA GLY A 61 13.72 -8.56 -7.20
C GLY A 61 12.43 -9.33 -7.45
N LEU A 62 12.32 -10.47 -6.77
CA LEU A 62 11.14 -11.32 -6.79
C LEU A 62 10.52 -11.28 -5.40
N PHE A 63 9.23 -10.96 -5.32
CA PHE A 63 8.52 -10.81 -4.06
C PHE A 63 7.25 -11.65 -4.05
N GLY A 64 6.79 -11.99 -2.85
CA GLY A 64 5.51 -12.62 -2.61
C GLY A 64 4.83 -11.92 -1.44
N SER A 65 3.57 -11.57 -1.60
CA SER A 65 2.76 -10.97 -0.55
C SER A 65 1.42 -11.67 -0.49
N CYS A 66 1.04 -12.14 0.69
CA CYS A 66 -0.31 -12.65 0.98
C CYS A 66 -1.11 -11.71 1.90
N THR A 67 -0.77 -10.42 1.91
CA THR A 67 -1.47 -9.40 2.68
C THR A 67 -2.03 -8.28 1.81
N GLY A 68 -1.79 -8.34 0.49
CA GLY A 68 -2.18 -7.28 -0.45
C GLY A 68 -1.35 -6.01 -0.36
N THR A 69 -0.41 -5.94 0.59
CA THR A 69 0.58 -4.89 0.72
C THR A 69 1.89 -5.32 0.05
N ASP A 70 2.44 -4.45 -0.81
CA ASP A 70 3.82 -4.57 -1.26
C ASP A 70 4.72 -4.35 -0.02
N PRO A 71 5.49 -5.37 0.43
CA PRO A 71 6.34 -5.25 1.61
C PRO A 71 7.45 -4.20 1.44
N ASP A 72 7.77 -3.84 0.20
CA ASP A 72 8.81 -2.88 -0.15
C ASP A 72 8.24 -1.51 -0.55
N ALA A 73 6.92 -1.33 -0.48
CA ALA A 73 6.28 -0.05 -0.75
C ALA A 73 6.81 0.99 0.22
N LYS A 74 7.57 1.95 -0.32
CA LYS A 74 8.03 3.08 0.48
C LYS A 74 6.82 3.90 0.92
N PRO A 75 6.82 4.38 2.18
CA PRO A 75 5.79 5.30 2.63
C PRO A 75 5.73 6.49 1.69
N THR A 76 4.52 6.91 1.37
CA THR A 76 4.25 8.11 0.58
C THR A 76 4.82 9.34 1.29
N GLN A 77 5.06 10.40 0.53
CA GLN A 77 5.50 11.68 1.10
C GLN A 77 4.55 12.15 2.21
N ASP A 78 3.24 11.95 2.04
CA ASP A 78 2.22 12.36 2.99
C ASP A 78 2.28 11.55 4.29
N GLU A 79 2.53 10.23 4.21
CA GLU A 79 2.74 9.38 5.38
C GLU A 79 4.01 9.77 6.14
N ILE A 80 5.10 10.10 5.42
CA ILE A 80 6.34 10.58 6.02
C ILE A 80 6.12 11.93 6.73
N VAL A 81 5.42 12.87 6.08
CA VAL A 81 5.11 14.19 6.65
C VAL A 81 4.22 14.06 7.86
N THR A 82 3.22 13.18 7.82
CA THR A 82 2.34 12.92 8.96
C THR A 82 3.14 12.37 10.14
N ALA A 83 3.95 11.33 9.93
CA ALA A 83 4.79 10.75 10.97
C ALA A 83 5.78 11.77 11.57
N PHE A 84 6.35 12.64 10.74
CA PHE A 84 7.23 13.71 11.21
C PHE A 84 6.49 14.75 12.06
N ASN A 85 5.32 15.20 11.61
CA ASN A 85 4.51 16.18 12.33
C ASN A 85 3.98 15.64 13.66
N ASP A 86 3.61 14.35 13.70
CA ASP A 86 3.19 13.68 14.92
C ASP A 86 4.33 13.67 15.94
N GLY A 87 5.52 13.22 15.52
CA GLY A 87 6.70 13.22 16.40
C GLY A 87 7.11 14.62 16.89
N PHE A 88 6.99 15.64 16.03
CA PHE A 88 7.25 17.03 16.42
C PHE A 88 6.21 17.56 17.42
N THR A 89 4.94 17.22 17.23
CA THR A 89 3.84 17.65 18.11
C THR A 89 3.95 16.97 19.48
N ASP A 90 4.25 15.68 19.49
CA ASP A 90 4.50 14.90 20.71
C ASP A 90 5.69 15.47 21.48
N GLY A 91 6.82 15.70 20.81
CA GLY A 91 8.00 16.27 21.45
C GLY A 91 7.76 17.68 22.02
N ARG A 92 6.87 18.47 21.41
CA ARG A 92 6.45 19.77 21.95
C ARG A 92 5.58 19.60 23.19
N ALA A 93 4.65 18.66 23.20
CA ALA A 93 3.79 18.38 24.34
C ALA A 93 4.62 17.92 25.55
N ASP A 94 5.53 16.95 25.35
CA ASP A 94 6.45 16.45 26.38
C ASP A 94 7.34 17.57 26.94
N ALA A 95 7.84 18.47 26.08
CA ALA A 95 8.69 19.58 26.50
C ALA A 95 7.94 20.64 27.32
N LEU A 96 6.63 20.78 27.09
CA LEU A 96 5.75 21.64 27.87
C LEU A 96 5.17 20.92 29.10
N GLY A 97 5.29 19.60 29.16
CA GLY A 97 4.71 18.75 30.19
C GLY A 97 3.19 18.64 30.10
N ASP A 98 2.65 18.70 28.88
CA ASP A 98 1.26 18.36 28.52
C ASP A 98 1.21 16.85 28.25
N ASP A 99 1.03 16.08 29.33
CA ASP A 99 1.18 14.62 29.30
C ASP A 99 -0.01 13.93 28.61
N ASN A 100 -1.19 14.57 28.59
CA ASN A 100 -2.41 14.01 28.01
C ASN A 100 -2.68 14.47 26.57
N ARG A 101 -1.94 15.47 26.09
CA ARG A 101 -1.91 16.00 24.71
C ARG A 101 -3.21 16.67 24.27
N ASP A 102 -3.94 17.30 25.18
CA ASP A 102 -5.14 18.08 24.85
C ASP A 102 -4.85 19.55 24.48
N GLY A 103 -3.58 19.94 24.53
CA GLY A 103 -3.10 21.28 24.20
C GLY A 103 -3.18 22.27 25.35
N ARG A 104 -3.43 21.80 26.57
CA ARG A 104 -3.36 22.58 27.82
C ARG A 104 -2.44 21.87 28.81
N ILE A 105 -1.98 22.64 29.79
CA ILE A 105 -1.28 22.10 30.95
C ILE A 105 -2.25 22.23 32.10
N ASP A 106 -2.78 21.12 32.58
CA ASP A 106 -3.80 21.05 33.63
C ASP A 106 -3.29 20.32 34.88
N GLU A 107 -4.08 20.36 35.97
CA GLU A 107 -3.73 19.74 37.24
C GLU A 107 -3.43 18.24 37.10
N GLY A 108 -2.22 17.83 37.46
CA GLY A 108 -1.78 16.43 37.43
C GLY A 108 -0.78 16.10 36.32
N GLU A 109 -0.43 17.08 35.48
CA GLU A 109 0.56 16.92 34.42
C GLU A 109 1.95 17.40 34.84
N SER A 110 2.98 16.86 34.19
CA SER A 110 4.40 17.11 34.53
C SER A 110 4.82 18.58 34.35
N GLY A 111 4.13 19.30 33.47
CA GLY A 111 4.33 20.73 33.23
C GLY A 111 3.60 21.61 34.23
N TRP A 112 2.68 21.06 35.03
CA TRP A 112 1.84 21.81 35.94
C TRP A 112 2.57 22.19 37.23
N ASP A 113 2.53 23.48 37.57
CA ASP A 113 3.06 24.03 38.81
C ASP A 113 1.95 24.70 39.63
N CYS A 114 1.60 24.05 40.74
CA CYS A 114 0.63 24.52 41.72
C CYS A 114 0.91 25.95 42.21
N HIS A 115 2.17 26.37 42.32
CA HIS A 115 2.54 27.66 42.89
C HIS A 115 2.36 28.83 41.92
N THR A 116 2.43 28.58 40.63
CA THR A 116 2.39 29.62 39.59
C THR A 116 1.12 29.57 38.74
N MET A 117 0.49 28.39 38.62
CA MET A 117 -0.63 28.15 37.71
C MET A 117 -1.95 27.75 38.42
N GLY A 118 -1.91 27.49 39.72
CA GLY A 118 -3.04 26.91 40.47
C GLY A 118 -4.22 27.84 40.78
N ASN A 119 -5.44 27.27 40.72
CA ASN A 119 -6.68 27.84 41.27
C ASN A 119 -7.11 27.21 42.62
N ARG A 120 -6.14 26.61 43.36
CA ARG A 120 -6.19 26.08 44.74
C ARG A 120 -6.59 24.61 44.94
N ILE A 121 -6.58 23.75 43.92
CA ILE A 121 -6.84 22.31 44.09
C ILE A 121 -5.55 21.52 43.82
N CYS A 122 -4.51 21.80 44.59
CA CYS A 122 -3.33 20.95 44.55
C CYS A 122 -3.69 19.65 45.27
N GLY A 123 -3.99 18.61 44.50
CA GLY A 123 -4.36 17.29 45.01
C GLY A 123 -3.36 16.79 46.05
N THR A 124 -3.83 16.01 47.03
CA THR A 124 -3.11 15.64 48.27
C THR A 124 -1.91 14.68 48.09
N HIS A 125 -1.35 14.53 46.90
CA HIS A 125 -0.24 13.63 46.62
C HIS A 125 1.01 14.43 46.25
N HIS A 126 1.64 15.01 47.26
CA HIS A 126 3.05 15.38 47.27
C HIS A 126 3.79 14.49 48.28
#